data_AF-A0A6G2DHJ1-F1
#
_entry.id   AF-A0A6G2DHJ1-F1
#
_cell.length_a   1.000
_cell.length_b   1.000
_cell.length_c   1.000
_cell.angle_alpha   90.00
_cell.angle_beta   90.00
_cell.angle_gamma   90.00
#
_symmetry.space_group_name_H-M   'P 1'
#
loop_
_entity.id
_entity.type
_entity.pdbx_description
1 polymer ?
#
loop_
_entity_poly.entity_id
_entity_poly.type
_entity_poly.pdbx_seq_one_letter_code
_entity_poly.pdbx_strand_id
1 'polypeptide(L)'
;TKVPVKAGDFFYVPSGTMHAIGAGILILETQQSSDTTYRVYDFDRKDDKGNLRELHLEKSIDVLNIGEPANSRPVTIKADDLRSTILVS
;
A
#
# COMPACT_ATOMS: atom_id res chain seq x y z
N THR A 1 -8.95 8.81 1.55
CA THR A 1 -8.20 10.05 1.81
C THR A 1 -6.88 10.04 1.05
N LYS A 2 -6.38 11.20 0.58
CA LYS A 2 -5.03 11.33 0.01
C LYS A 2 -4.05 11.75 1.11
N VAL A 3 -2.92 11.05 1.24
CA VAL A 3 -1.91 11.33 2.27
C VAL A 3 -0.63 11.84 1.60
N PRO A 4 -0.15 13.05 1.92
CA PRO A 4 1.16 13.52 1.45
C PRO A 4 2.28 12.75 2.18
N VAL A 5 3.37 12.47 1.47
CA VAL A 5 4.50 11.69 1.99
C VAL A 5 5.82 12.44 1.79
N LYS A 6 6.83 12.09 2.59
CA LYS A 6 8.22 12.54 2.44
C LYS A 6 9.18 11.36 2.62
N ALA A 7 10.44 11.56 2.23
CA ALA A 7 11.48 10.56 2.42
C ALA A 7 11.61 10.16 3.91
N GLY A 8 11.66 8.85 4.15
CA GLY A 8 11.72 8.27 5.50
C GLY A 8 10.36 7.97 6.15
N ASP A 9 9.25 8.36 5.53
CA ASP A 9 7.92 7.91 6.00
C ASP A 9 7.76 6.39 5.79
N PHE A 10 6.98 5.77 6.68
CA PHE A 10 6.65 4.35 6.63
C PHE A 10 5.13 4.17 6.69
N PHE A 11 4.61 3.27 5.87
CA PHE A 11 3.20 2.89 5.83
C PHE A 11 3.08 1.37 5.88
N TYR A 12 2.29 0.88 6.82
CA TYR A 12 1.83 -0.51 6.82
C TYR A 12 0.49 -0.60 6.13
N VAL A 13 0.40 -1.43 5.10
CA VAL A 13 -0.79 -1.60 4.29
C VAL A 13 -1.23 -3.06 4.38
N PRO A 14 -2.12 -3.41 5.32
CA PRO A 14 -2.60 -4.78 5.47
C PRO A 14 -3.51 -5.18 4.30
N SER A 15 -3.62 -6.49 4.05
CA SER A 15 -4.53 -7.04 3.04
C SER A 15 -5.96 -6.54 3.23
N GLY A 16 -6.66 -6.28 2.12
CA GLY A 16 -8.01 -5.71 2.14
C GLY A 16 -8.05 -4.19 2.27
N THR A 17 -6.91 -3.50 2.41
CA THR A 17 -6.84 -2.04 2.41
C THR A 17 -6.87 -1.50 0.97
N MET A 18 -7.86 -0.67 0.63
CA MET A 18 -7.85 0.07 -0.64
C MET A 18 -6.76 1.14 -0.64
N HIS A 19 -5.83 1.06 -1.60
CA HIS A 19 -4.73 2.02 -1.69
C HIS A 19 -4.21 2.16 -3.14
N ALA A 20 -3.46 3.24 -3.37
CA ALA A 20 -2.73 3.48 -4.60
C ALA A 20 -1.51 4.37 -4.30
N ILE A 21 -0.41 4.15 -5.01
CA ILE A 21 0.80 4.96 -4.91
C ILE A 21 0.73 6.08 -5.97
N GLY A 22 0.92 7.32 -5.54
CA GLY A 22 0.93 8.49 -6.42
C GLY A 22 2.22 8.65 -7.23
N ALA A 23 2.17 9.48 -8.28
CA ALA A 23 3.33 9.78 -9.10
C ALA A 23 4.43 10.53 -8.31
N GLY A 24 5.69 10.33 -8.72
CA GLY A 24 6.85 11.02 -8.13
C GLY A 24 7.36 10.44 -6.80
N ILE A 25 6.91 9.23 -6.43
CA ILE A 25 7.30 8.55 -5.20
C ILE A 25 8.21 7.37 -5.55
N LEU A 26 9.39 7.33 -4.93
CA LEU A 26 10.24 6.14 -4.90
C LEU A 26 10.05 5.46 -3.55
N ILE A 27 9.75 4.15 -3.56
CA ILE A 27 9.54 3.36 -2.35
C ILE A 27 10.40 2.10 -2.35
N LEU A 28 10.63 1.59 -1.15
CA LEU A 28 10.99 0.20 -0.91
C LEU A 28 9.74 -0.51 -0.38
N GLU A 29 9.21 -1.46 -1.13
CA GLU A 29 8.04 -2.25 -0.74
C GLU A 29 8.47 -3.64 -0.31
N THR A 30 8.25 -3.97 0.96
CA THR A 30 8.41 -5.33 1.50
C THR A 30 7.04 -5.98 1.56
N GLN A 31 6.81 -6.98 0.71
CA GLN A 31 5.53 -7.69 0.61
C GLN A 31 5.71 -9.19 0.78
N GLN A 32 4.60 -9.90 1.02
CA GLN A 32 4.58 -11.35 0.93
C GLN A 32 4.92 -11.79 -0.50
N SER A 33 5.43 -13.01 -0.67
CA SER A 33 5.65 -13.61 -1.98
C SER A 33 4.31 -13.96 -2.64
N SER A 34 3.62 -12.94 -3.15
CA SER A 34 2.31 -12.98 -3.80
C SER A 34 2.29 -11.94 -4.92
N ASP A 35 1.51 -12.22 -5.97
CA ASP A 35 1.28 -11.32 -7.10
C ASP A 35 -0.22 -11.03 -7.30
N THR A 36 -1.03 -11.27 -6.27
CA THR A 36 -2.48 -11.08 -6.36
C THR A 36 -2.86 -9.60 -6.23
N THR A 37 -3.42 -9.01 -7.28
CA THR A 37 -3.95 -7.64 -7.25
C THR A 37 -5.38 -7.60 -7.78
N TYR A 38 -6.32 -7.10 -6.96
CA TYR A 38 -7.68 -6.78 -7.42
C TYR A 38 -7.80 -5.28 -7.65
N ARG A 39 -7.85 -4.91 -8.92
CA ARG A 39 -7.89 -3.51 -9.37
C ARG A 39 -9.32 -2.99 -9.41
N VAL A 40 -9.58 -1.88 -8.74
CA VAL A 40 -10.91 -1.22 -8.75
C VAL A 40 -11.03 -0.18 -9.86
N TYR A 41 -9.99 0.64 -10.06
CA TYR A 41 -9.95 1.64 -11.13
C TYR A 41 -8.53 1.87 -11.61
N ASP A 42 -8.38 2.26 -12.88
CA ASP A 42 -7.06 2.40 -13.50
C ASP A 42 -6.80 3.72 -14.23
N PHE A 43 -7.63 4.73 -14.04
CA PHE A 43 -7.50 6.03 -14.73
C PHE A 43 -7.61 5.91 -16.25
N ASP A 44 -8.36 4.91 -16.74
CA ASP A 44 -8.56 4.64 -18.17
C ASP A 44 -7.24 4.50 -18.96
N ARG A 45 -6.18 4.09 -18.26
CA ARG A 45 -4.86 3.85 -18.84
C ARG A 45 -4.91 2.65 -19.78
N LYS A 46 -4.17 2.78 -20.87
CA LYS A 46 -4.01 1.75 -21.88
C LYS A 46 -2.65 1.08 -21.75
N ASP A 47 -2.62 -0.21 -22.00
CA ASP A 47 -1.38 -0.96 -22.16
C ASP A 47 -0.68 -0.59 -23.49
N ASP A 48 0.50 -1.19 -23.73
CA ASP A 48 1.28 -0.96 -24.96
C ASP A 48 0.54 -1.39 -26.24
N LYS A 49 -0.55 -2.15 -26.10
CA LYS A 49 -1.41 -2.62 -27.20
C LYS A 49 -2.69 -1.77 -27.35
N GLY A 50 -2.88 -0.75 -26.52
CA GLY A 50 -4.05 0.14 -26.56
C GLY A 50 -5.29 -0.37 -25.80
N ASN A 51 -5.19 -1.47 -25.06
CA ASN A 51 -6.31 -2.04 -24.29
C ASN A 51 -6.37 -1.47 -22.87
N LEU A 52 -7.57 -1.31 -22.33
CA LEU A 52 -7.75 -1.03 -20.92
C LEU A 52 -7.31 -2.24 -20.09
N ARG A 53 -6.65 -2.00 -18.95
CA ARG A 53 -6.26 -3.07 -18.04
C ARG A 53 -7.47 -3.63 -17.29
N GLU A 54 -7.40 -4.91 -16.97
CA GLU A 54 -8.46 -5.62 -16.26
C GLU A 54 -8.75 -5.02 -14.88
N LEU A 55 -10.05 -4.89 -14.60
CA LEU A 55 -10.62 -4.52 -13.30
C LEU A 55 -11.28 -5.75 -12.67
N HIS A 56 -11.27 -5.83 -11.35
CA HIS A 56 -11.70 -6.99 -10.58
C HIS A 56 -12.76 -6.59 -9.53
N LEU A 57 -13.87 -5.98 -9.96
CA LEU A 57 -14.80 -5.29 -9.07
C LEU A 57 -15.44 -6.21 -8.03
N GLU A 58 -15.99 -7.35 -8.45
CA GLU A 58 -16.63 -8.32 -7.53
C GLU A 58 -15.63 -8.85 -6.50
N LYS A 59 -14.48 -9.36 -6.97
CA LYS A 59 -13.41 -9.84 -6.08
C LYS A 59 -12.89 -8.76 -5.14
N SER A 60 -12.85 -7.50 -5.59
CA SER A 60 -12.46 -6.39 -4.73
C SER A 60 -13.47 -6.20 -3.60
N ILE A 61 -14.77 -6.21 -3.92
CA ILE A 61 -15.85 -6.09 -2.93
C ILE A 61 -15.77 -7.22 -1.89
N ASP A 62 -15.48 -8.45 -2.32
CA ASP A 62 -15.42 -9.62 -1.44
C ASP A 62 -14.29 -9.55 -0.40
N VAL A 63 -13.18 -8.84 -0.69
CA VAL A 63 -12.00 -8.81 0.18
C VAL A 63 -11.70 -7.45 0.81
N LEU A 64 -12.46 -6.41 0.44
CA LEU A 64 -12.24 -5.06 0.96
C LEU A 64 -12.67 -4.95 2.42
N ASN A 65 -11.77 -4.43 3.25
CA ASN A 65 -12.09 -4.04 4.62
C ASN A 65 -12.64 -2.61 4.62
N ILE A 66 -13.93 -2.46 4.94
CA ILE A 66 -14.59 -1.16 5.01
C ILE A 66 -14.36 -0.52 6.37
N GLY A 67 -13.79 0.70 6.38
CA GLY A 67 -13.54 1.46 7.60
C GLY A 67 -12.21 2.20 7.54
N GLU A 68 -11.72 2.61 8.71
CA GLU A 68 -10.42 3.24 8.85
C GLU A 68 -9.30 2.22 8.59
N PRO A 69 -8.31 2.53 7.75
CA PRO A 69 -7.20 1.62 7.47
C PRO A 69 -6.34 1.45 8.72
N ALA A 70 -5.98 0.20 9.01
CA ALA A 70 -5.03 -0.13 10.07
C ALA A 70 -3.61 0.29 9.63
N ASN A 71 -3.22 1.52 9.95
CA ASN A 71 -1.85 1.98 9.80
C ASN A 71 -1.07 1.71 11.08
N SER A 72 0.01 0.94 11.02
CA SER A 72 0.98 0.92 12.11
C SER A 72 1.81 2.20 12.09
N ARG A 73 2.09 2.74 13.28
CA ARG A 73 3.10 3.78 13.45
C ARG A 73 4.39 3.10 13.91
N PRO A 74 5.52 3.34 13.23
CA PRO A 74 6.80 2.82 13.70
C PRO A 74 7.08 3.23 15.14
N VAL A 75 7.52 2.27 15.95
CA VAL A 75 7.95 2.50 17.33
C VAL A 75 9.46 2.45 17.37
N THR A 76 10.10 3.52 17.86
CA THR A 76 11.55 3.54 18.07
C THR A 76 11.86 3.43 19.55
N ILE A 77 12.67 2.44 19.91
CA ILE A 77 13.18 2.22 21.26
C ILE A 77 14.67 2.54 21.25
N LYS A 78 15.13 3.30 22.26
CA LYS A 78 16.55 3.58 22.51
C LYS A 78 16.93 2.96 23.85
N ALA A 79 17.98 2.14 23.86
CA ALA A 79 18.56 1.55 25.07
C ALA A 79 20.08 1.62 24.95
N ASP A 80 20.73 2.35 25.85
CA ASP A 80 22.17 2.63 25.83
C ASP A 80 22.67 3.12 24.46
N ASP A 81 23.50 2.32 23.77
CA ASP A 81 24.04 2.59 22.43
C ASP A 81 23.21 1.95 21.30
N LEU A 82 22.14 1.21 21.62
CA LEU A 82 21.26 0.56 20.67
C LEU A 82 20.04 1.43 20.33
N ARG A 83 19.77 1.55 19.03
CA ARG A 83 18.50 2.07 18.50
C ARG A 83 17.80 0.98 17.71
N SER A 84 16.59 0.63 18.12
CA SER A 84 15.71 -0.31 17.42
C SER A 84 14.45 0.40 16.94
N THR A 85 14.04 0.16 15.70
CA THR A 85 12.77 0.66 15.16
C THR A 85 11.93 -0.52 14.69
N ILE A 86 10.79 -0.71 15.33
CA ILE A 86 9.79 -1.72 14.99
C ILE A 86 8.79 -1.05 14.04
N LEU A 87 8.73 -1.51 12.80
CA LEU A 87 7.88 -0.93 11.74
C LEU A 87 6.46 -1.49 11.78
N VAL A 88 6.33 -2.78 12.05
CA VAL A 88 5.07 -3.51 12.18
C VAL A 88 5.16 -4.38 13.43
N SER A 89 4.09 -4.40 14.23
CA SER A 89 3.94 -5.23 15.42
C SER A 89 2.93 -6.35 15.19
#